data_AF-A0A327NCQ6-F1
#
_entry.id   AF-A0A327NCQ6-F1
#
_cell.length_a   1.000
_cell.length_b   1.000
_cell.length_c   1.000
_cell.angle_alpha   90.00
_cell.angle_beta   90.00
_cell.angle_gamma   90.00
#
_symmetry.space_group_name_H-M   'P 1'
#
loop_
_entity.id
_entity.type
_entity.pdbx_description
1 polymer ?
#
loop_
_entity_poly.entity_id
_entity_poly.type
_entity_poly.pdbx_seq_one_letter_code
_entity_poly.pdbx_strand_id
1 'polypeptide(L)'
;MVVEDDILITDEIFLLKPRQLDPQKIGFQNTTGFASPANTHFKRAIDLNDICIINKDATYFFKMTTEAMKGLEIRKGDRLIVDSEHDVVDDAIIISWVQGGYRVRQVKFCDHYLILYPANPEYTAIYVYEGDQFHFFGVVTYVIKGVLP
;
A
#
# COMPACT_ATOMS: atom_id res chain seq x y z
N MET A 1 14.95 -18.45 -17.88
CA MET A 1 15.24 -17.15 -17.23
C MET A 1 14.10 -16.92 -16.27
N VAL A 2 14.33 -16.95 -14.96
CA VAL A 2 13.27 -16.69 -13.98
C VAL A 2 13.03 -15.19 -13.98
N VAL A 3 11.83 -14.78 -14.35
CA VAL A 3 11.41 -13.38 -14.30
C VAL A 3 11.20 -13.04 -12.83
N GLU A 4 11.93 -12.07 -12.29
CA GLU A 4 11.73 -11.63 -10.91
C GLU A 4 10.38 -10.88 -10.84
N ASP A 5 9.48 -11.36 -9.99
CA ASP A 5 8.21 -10.68 -9.70
C ASP A 5 8.43 -9.54 -8.73
N ASP A 6 7.69 -8.44 -8.91
CA ASP A 6 7.75 -7.28 -8.02
C ASP A 6 7.02 -7.49 -6.68
N ILE A 7 6.19 -8.53 -6.60
CA ILE A 7 5.45 -8.86 -5.39
C ILE A 7 5.61 -10.32 -4.97
N LEU A 8 5.53 -10.51 -3.66
CA LEU A 8 5.12 -11.78 -3.08
C LEU A 8 3.71 -11.63 -2.53
N ILE A 9 2.86 -12.57 -2.90
CA ILE A 9 1.60 -12.80 -2.19
C ILE A 9 2.00 -13.27 -0.80
N THR A 10 1.75 -12.43 0.20
CA THR A 10 2.02 -12.78 1.59
C THR A 10 0.90 -13.66 2.11
N ASP A 11 1.23 -14.58 3.02
CA ASP A 11 0.23 -15.28 3.84
C ASP A 11 -0.73 -14.24 4.46
N GLU A 12 -2.00 -14.62 4.66
CA GLU A 12 -3.09 -13.75 5.10
C GLU A 12 -2.63 -12.75 6.19
N ILE A 13 -2.49 -11.48 5.80
CA ILE A 13 -2.21 -10.40 6.75
C ILE A 13 -3.51 -10.11 7.49
N PHE A 14 -3.67 -10.72 8.66
CA PHE A 14 -4.69 -10.28 9.61
C PHE A 14 -4.22 -8.95 10.24
N LEU A 15 -4.82 -7.84 9.80
CA LEU A 15 -4.74 -6.60 10.56
C LEU A 15 -5.41 -6.86 11.91
N LEU A 16 -4.58 -7.05 12.94
CA LEU A 16 -5.03 -7.28 14.30
C LEU A 16 -6.04 -6.19 14.68
N LYS A 17 -7.16 -6.57 15.31
CA LYS A 17 -7.97 -5.59 16.05
C LYS A 17 -7.04 -4.91 17.04
N PRO A 18 -6.90 -3.58 17.03
CA PRO A 18 -6.02 -2.90 17.96
C PRO A 18 -6.42 -3.33 19.37
N ARG A 19 -5.45 -3.88 20.12
CA ARG A 19 -5.61 -4.10 21.56
C ARG A 19 -6.07 -2.76 22.13
N GLN A 20 -7.16 -2.72 22.89
CA GLN A 20 -7.56 -1.48 23.57
C GLN A 20 -6.32 -0.95 24.27
N LEU A 21 -5.89 0.26 23.86
CA LEU A 21 -4.71 0.88 24.42
C LEU A 21 -4.93 0.97 25.93
N ASP A 22 -4.03 0.35 26.70
CA ASP A 22 -4.03 0.48 28.14
C ASP A 22 -3.77 1.97 28.44
N PRO A 23 -4.77 2.70 28.97
CA PRO A 23 -4.62 4.12 29.23
C PRO A 23 -3.44 4.38 30.18
N GLN A 24 -3.07 3.42 31.04
CA GLN A 24 -1.97 3.58 31.98
C GLN A 24 -0.57 3.54 31.32
N LYS A 25 -0.46 3.03 30.09
CA LYS A 25 0.82 2.94 29.35
C LYS A 25 1.07 4.10 28.39
N ILE A 26 0.04 4.84 28.03
CA ILE A 26 0.18 6.12 27.34
C ILE A 26 0.41 7.15 28.44
N GLY A 27 1.52 7.87 28.42
CA GLY A 27 1.88 8.82 29.48
C GLY A 27 0.78 9.85 29.77
N PHE A 28 -0.08 9.56 30.74
CA PHE A 28 -0.88 10.57 31.40
C PHE A 28 0.07 11.37 32.28
N GLN A 29 0.28 12.64 31.95
CA GLN A 29 0.61 13.59 33.00
C GLN A 29 -0.60 13.66 33.92
N ASN A 30 -0.50 12.96 35.06
CA ASN A 30 -1.41 13.16 36.18
C ASN A 30 -1.29 14.62 36.61
N THR A 31 -2.16 15.47 36.09
CA THR A 31 -2.37 16.80 36.67
C THR A 31 -3.12 16.55 37.97
N THR A 32 -2.39 16.62 39.07
CA THR A 32 -2.92 16.63 40.43
C THR A 32 -3.66 17.96 40.66
N GLY A 33 -4.89 18.06 40.15
CA GLY A 33 -5.74 19.23 40.36
C GLY A 33 -7.10 19.09 39.67
N PHE A 34 -8.16 18.96 40.48
CA PHE A 34 -9.58 19.04 40.13
C PHE A 34 -10.01 18.38 38.81
N ALA A 35 -10.51 17.14 38.89
CA ALA A 35 -11.27 16.51 37.81
C ALA A 35 -12.61 17.24 37.62
N SER A 36 -12.64 18.22 36.71
CA SER A 36 -13.90 18.76 36.21
C SER A 36 -14.54 17.74 35.26
N PRO A 37 -15.85 17.45 35.38
CA PRO A 37 -16.56 16.41 34.62
C PRO A 37 -16.66 16.69 33.11
N ALA A 38 -16.14 17.82 32.65
CA ALA A 38 -16.24 18.28 31.26
C ALA A 38 -15.10 17.80 30.35
N ASN A 39 -14.08 17.09 30.85
CA ASN A 39 -12.90 16.75 30.05
C ASN A 39 -12.71 15.26 29.76
N THR A 40 -13.81 14.51 29.68
CA THR A 40 -13.78 13.13 29.17
C THR A 40 -14.01 13.11 27.66
N HIS A 41 -13.24 13.91 26.91
CA HIS A 41 -13.05 13.65 25.48
C HIS A 41 -12.16 12.42 25.36
N PHE A 42 -12.77 11.23 25.43
CA PHE A 42 -12.12 9.98 25.09
C PHE A 42 -11.63 10.08 23.64
N LYS A 43 -10.31 10.28 23.45
CA LYS A 43 -9.71 10.15 22.12
C LYS A 43 -9.86 8.70 21.69
N ARG A 44 -10.76 8.46 20.73
CA ARG A 44 -10.94 7.16 20.07
C ARG A 44 -9.56 6.65 19.62
N ALA A 45 -9.27 5.38 19.94
CA ALA A 45 -8.06 4.73 19.42
C ALA A 45 -8.12 4.74 17.89
N ILE A 46 -7.01 5.12 17.26
CA ILE A 46 -6.89 5.10 15.81
C ILE A 46 -6.87 3.64 15.34
N ASP A 47 -7.76 3.30 14.41
CA ASP A 47 -7.79 2.01 13.73
C ASP A 47 -7.19 2.16 12.33
N LEU A 48 -6.17 1.36 12.03
CA LEU A 48 -5.54 1.36 10.70
C LEU A 48 -6.49 0.91 9.61
N ASN A 49 -7.47 0.05 9.93
CA ASN A 49 -8.49 -0.34 8.95
C ASN A 49 -9.32 0.87 8.54
N ASP A 50 -9.70 1.72 9.50
CA ASP A 50 -10.49 2.93 9.23
C ASP A 50 -9.71 3.99 8.42
N ILE A 51 -8.37 3.97 8.49
CA ILE A 51 -7.50 4.89 7.73
C ILE A 51 -7.21 4.31 6.34
N CYS A 52 -6.77 3.07 6.30
CA CYS A 52 -6.08 2.52 5.15
C CYS A 52 -6.96 1.70 4.21
N ILE A 53 -8.13 1.23 4.68
CA ILE A 53 -9.01 0.37 3.90
C ILE A 53 -10.21 1.17 3.42
N ILE A 54 -10.28 1.37 2.10
CA ILE A 54 -11.39 2.06 1.44
C ILE A 54 -12.54 1.06 1.23
N ASN A 55 -12.28 -0.02 0.50
CA ASN A 55 -13.21 -1.15 0.33
C ASN A 55 -12.65 -2.43 0.96
N LYS A 56 -13.29 -2.91 2.04
CA LYS A 56 -12.86 -4.11 2.78
C LYS A 56 -12.87 -5.38 1.94
N ASP A 57 -13.82 -5.50 1.01
CA ASP A 57 -14.00 -6.71 0.20
C ASP A 57 -13.08 -6.74 -1.03
N ALA A 58 -12.46 -5.61 -1.35
CA ALA A 58 -11.57 -5.42 -2.50
C ALA A 58 -10.14 -4.99 -2.12
N THR A 59 -9.78 -5.09 -0.83
CA THR A 59 -8.45 -4.70 -0.34
C THR A 59 -7.53 -5.91 -0.14
N TYR A 60 -6.34 -5.82 -0.71
CA TYR A 60 -5.29 -6.84 -0.69
C TYR A 60 -3.98 -6.27 -0.13
N PHE A 61 -3.15 -7.17 0.40
CA PHE A 61 -1.84 -6.82 0.93
C PHE A 61 -0.76 -7.59 0.19
N PHE A 62 0.31 -6.89 -0.21
CA PHE A 62 1.46 -7.47 -0.88
C PHE A 62 2.75 -7.03 -0.22
N LYS A 63 3.81 -7.80 -0.44
CA LYS A 63 5.17 -7.39 -0.09
C LYS A 63 5.96 -7.10 -1.35
N MET A 64 6.56 -5.91 -1.43
CA MET A 64 7.47 -5.53 -2.50
C MET A 64 8.74 -6.38 -2.43
N THR A 65 9.17 -6.95 -3.54
CA THR A 65 10.37 -7.80 -3.63
C THR A 65 11.54 -7.20 -4.38
N THR A 66 11.30 -6.12 -5.12
CA THR A 66 12.30 -5.49 -5.97
C THR A 66 12.53 -4.03 -5.57
N GLU A 67 13.51 -3.38 -6.20
CA GLU A 67 13.79 -1.95 -6.04
C GLU A 67 13.23 -1.13 -7.21
N ALA A 68 12.28 -1.68 -7.98
CA ALA A 68 11.78 -1.05 -9.20
C ALA A 68 11.09 0.30 -8.95
N MET A 69 10.62 0.52 -7.73
CA MET A 69 9.88 1.73 -7.33
C MET A 69 10.63 2.60 -6.32
N LYS A 70 11.96 2.44 -6.21
CA LYS A 70 12.78 3.08 -5.17
C LYS A 70 12.75 4.61 -5.16
N GLY A 71 12.57 5.24 -6.32
CA GLY A 71 12.50 6.70 -6.48
C GLY A 71 11.20 7.31 -5.99
N LEU A 72 10.15 6.52 -5.78
CA LEU A 72 8.94 6.91 -5.05
C LEU A 72 8.98 6.40 -3.60
N GLU A 73 10.18 6.16 -3.10
CA GLU A 73 10.46 5.62 -1.77
C GLU A 73 9.84 4.25 -1.49
N ILE A 74 9.36 3.49 -2.49
CA ILE A 74 8.88 2.12 -2.29
C ILE A 74 10.07 1.16 -2.43
N ARG A 75 10.43 0.48 -1.34
CA ARG A 75 11.62 -0.35 -1.22
C ARG A 75 11.28 -1.82 -1.14
N LYS A 76 12.26 -2.67 -1.45
CA LYS A 76 12.16 -4.10 -1.20
C LYS A 76 11.88 -4.33 0.30
N GLY A 77 10.83 -5.11 0.56
CA GLY A 77 10.37 -5.43 1.91
C GLY A 77 9.19 -4.59 2.40
N ASP A 78 8.87 -3.47 1.74
CA ASP A 78 7.70 -2.68 2.07
C ASP A 78 6.40 -3.46 1.82
N ARG A 79 5.36 -3.14 2.60
CA ARG A 79 4.02 -3.71 2.41
C ARG A 79 3.15 -2.73 1.65
N LEU A 80 2.47 -3.22 0.64
CA LEU A 80 1.55 -2.46 -0.19
C LEU A 80 0.13 -2.82 0.20
N ILE A 81 -0.71 -1.82 0.39
CA ILE A 81 -2.16 -1.99 0.47
C ILE A 81 -2.72 -1.63 -0.90
N VAL A 82 -3.53 -2.52 -1.46
CA VAL A 82 -4.00 -2.43 -2.83
C VAL A 82 -5.51 -2.57 -2.84
N ASP A 83 -6.19 -1.67 -3.52
CA ASP A 83 -7.63 -1.73 -3.75
C ASP A 83 -7.88 -2.10 -5.23
N SER A 84 -8.57 -3.21 -5.47
CA SER A 84 -8.85 -3.71 -6.84
C SER A 84 -10.02 -3.01 -7.52
N GLU A 85 -10.86 -2.29 -6.79
CA GLU A 85 -12.03 -1.58 -7.32
C GLU A 85 -11.81 -0.07 -7.41
N HIS A 86 -10.66 0.43 -6.97
CA HIS A 86 -10.35 1.85 -7.05
C HIS A 86 -10.08 2.30 -8.48
N ASP A 87 -10.62 3.46 -8.85
CA ASP A 87 -10.41 4.06 -10.17
C ASP A 87 -8.91 4.35 -10.40
N VAL A 88 -8.41 3.92 -11.56
CA VAL A 88 -7.02 4.16 -11.96
C VAL A 88 -6.94 5.49 -12.70
N VAL A 89 -6.08 6.37 -12.20
CA VAL A 89 -5.78 7.66 -12.83
C VAL A 89 -4.32 7.71 -13.27
N ASP A 90 -4.00 8.69 -14.11
CA ASP A 90 -2.63 9.00 -14.46
C ASP A 90 -1.75 9.17 -13.22
N ASP A 91 -0.53 8.65 -13.31
CA ASP A 91 0.49 8.70 -12.27
C ASP A 91 0.14 7.89 -11.00
N ALA A 92 -0.95 7.12 -11.00
CA ALA A 92 -1.26 6.14 -9.97
C ALA A 92 -0.25 4.99 -9.98
N ILE A 93 0.03 4.42 -8.80
CA ILE A 93 0.85 3.21 -8.68
C ILE A 93 -0.09 2.02 -8.73
N ILE A 94 0.11 1.12 -9.69
CA ILE A 94 -0.74 -0.05 -9.88
C ILE A 94 0.03 -1.35 -9.73
N ILE A 95 -0.70 -2.40 -9.41
CA ILE A 95 -0.27 -3.78 -9.62
C ILE A 95 -0.92 -4.31 -10.89
N SER A 96 -0.11 -4.90 -11.75
CA SER A 96 -0.57 -5.57 -12.97
C SER A 96 0.28 -6.80 -13.26
N TRP A 97 -0.31 -7.77 -13.95
CA TRP A 97 0.45 -8.87 -14.55
C TRP A 97 0.76 -8.54 -16.00
N VAL A 98 2.05 -8.52 -16.34
CA VAL A 98 2.55 -8.17 -17.68
C VAL A 98 3.93 -8.80 -17.90
N GLN A 99 4.23 -9.20 -19.15
CA GLN A 99 5.50 -9.87 -19.49
C GLN A 99 5.81 -11.10 -18.62
N GLY A 100 4.79 -11.90 -18.28
CA GLY A 100 4.99 -13.15 -17.56
C GLY A 100 5.09 -13.04 -16.04
N GLY A 101 4.87 -11.85 -15.46
CA GLY A 101 4.98 -11.64 -14.02
C GLY A 101 4.23 -10.43 -13.49
N TYR A 102 4.10 -10.33 -12.17
CA TYR A 102 3.51 -9.18 -11.50
C TYR A 102 4.49 -8.00 -11.45
N ARG A 103 3.95 -6.82 -11.74
CA ARG A 103 4.67 -5.55 -11.77
C ARG A 103 3.98 -4.50 -10.91
N VAL A 104 4.78 -3.77 -10.14
CA VAL A 104 4.36 -2.56 -9.43
C VAL A 104 4.92 -1.37 -10.19
N ARG A 105 4.07 -0.58 -10.83
CA ARG A 105 4.52 0.50 -11.72
C ARG A 105 3.61 1.73 -11.58
N GLN A 106 4.17 2.90 -11.85
CA GLN A 106 3.38 4.10 -12.05
C GLN A 106 2.79 4.08 -13.47
N VAL A 107 1.47 4.22 -13.60
CA VAL A 107 0.79 4.13 -14.89
C VAL A 107 0.64 5.51 -15.52
N LYS A 108 0.81 5.58 -16.84
CA LYS A 108 0.46 6.74 -17.66
C LYS A 108 -0.40 6.28 -18.83
N PHE A 109 -1.56 6.91 -19.00
CA PHE A 109 -2.45 6.64 -20.12
C PHE A 109 -2.04 7.49 -21.33
N CYS A 110 -2.03 6.87 -22.50
CA CYS A 110 -1.86 7.53 -23.80
C CYS A 110 -3.05 7.14 -24.69
N ASP A 111 -3.22 7.80 -25.84
CA ASP A 111 -4.41 7.63 -26.70
C ASP A 111 -4.70 6.16 -27.08
N HIS A 112 -3.65 5.37 -27.38
CA HIS A 112 -3.78 4.00 -27.90
C HIS A 112 -2.97 2.94 -27.13
N TYR A 113 -2.35 3.34 -26.02
CA TYR A 113 -1.52 2.46 -25.20
C TYR A 113 -1.36 3.05 -23.80
N LEU A 114 -0.82 2.28 -22.87
CA LEU A 114 -0.40 2.79 -21.57
C LEU A 114 1.08 2.52 -21.34
N ILE A 115 1.70 3.33 -20.49
CA ILE A 115 3.10 3.20 -20.11
C ILE A 115 3.16 2.89 -18.61
N LEU A 116 3.93 1.87 -18.26
CA LEU A 116 4.19 1.47 -16.89
C LEU A 116 5.62 1.88 -16.53
N TYR A 117 5.75 3.01 -15.85
CA TYR A 117 7.02 3.58 -15.44
C TYR A 117 7.52 2.95 -14.14
N PRO A 118 8.76 2.44 -14.11
CA PRO A 118 9.45 2.22 -12.86
C PRO A 118 9.92 3.56 -12.29
N ALA A 119 10.05 3.63 -10.97
CA ALA A 119 10.71 4.75 -10.30
C ALA A 119 12.19 4.46 -10.01
N ASN A 120 12.83 3.56 -10.76
CA ASN A 120 14.24 3.25 -10.65
C ASN A 120 14.86 3.17 -12.07
N PRO A 121 15.87 3.98 -12.40
CA PRO A 121 16.54 3.97 -13.71
C PRO A 121 17.16 2.63 -14.12
N GLU A 122 17.39 1.72 -13.17
CA GLU A 122 17.89 0.35 -13.44
C GLU A 122 16.82 -0.55 -14.08
N TYR A 123 15.56 -0.10 -14.11
CA TYR A 123 14.41 -0.81 -14.65
C TYR A 123 13.86 -0.05 -15.87
N THR A 124 13.38 -0.79 -16.86
CA THR A 124 12.84 -0.21 -18.10
C THR A 124 11.34 0.01 -17.99
N ALA A 125 10.84 1.09 -18.59
CA ALA A 125 9.42 1.31 -18.79
C ALA A 125 8.81 0.21 -19.68
N ILE A 126 7.59 -0.21 -19.35
CA ILE A 126 6.84 -1.21 -20.13
C ILE A 126 5.73 -0.48 -20.89
N TYR A 127 5.71 -0.62 -22.20
CA TYR A 127 4.65 -0.12 -23.05
C TYR A 127 3.65 -1.25 -23.26
N VAL A 128 2.38 -0.98 -23.02
CA VAL A 128 1.30 -1.94 -23.14
C VAL A 128 0.33 -1.45 -24.20
N TYR A 129 0.26 -2.17 -25.30
CA TYR A 129 -0.61 -1.89 -26.44
C TYR A 129 -1.86 -2.76 -26.39
N GLU A 130 -2.84 -2.41 -27.22
CA GLU A 130 -4.01 -3.26 -27.45
C GLU A 130 -3.57 -4.65 -27.95
N GLY A 131 -4.07 -5.70 -27.29
CA GLY A 131 -3.75 -7.10 -27.61
C GLY A 131 -2.58 -7.69 -26.81
N ASP A 132 -1.83 -6.89 -26.06
CA ASP A 132 -0.82 -7.40 -25.14
C ASP A 132 -1.45 -8.20 -24.00
N GLN A 133 -0.72 -9.20 -23.49
CA GLN A 133 -1.13 -9.94 -22.29
C GLN A 133 -0.91 -9.07 -21.04
N PHE A 134 -1.90 -8.25 -20.74
CA PHE A 134 -1.93 -7.35 -19.60
C PHE A 134 -3.19 -7.61 -18.76
N HIS A 135 -2.99 -7.80 -17.46
CA HIS A 135 -4.09 -7.92 -16.50
C HIS A 135 -3.87 -6.92 -15.37
N PHE A 136 -4.79 -5.96 -15.24
CA PHE A 136 -4.83 -5.06 -14.09
C PHE A 136 -5.26 -5.83 -12.84
N PHE A 137 -4.62 -5.55 -11.70
CA PHE A 137 -4.99 -6.14 -10.41
C PHE A 137 -5.62 -5.10 -9.48
N GLY A 138 -4.99 -3.93 -9.32
CA GLY A 138 -5.48 -2.91 -8.39
C GLY A 138 -4.54 -1.72 -8.26
N VAL A 139 -5.02 -0.67 -7.58
CA VAL A 139 -4.26 0.55 -7.26
C VAL A 139 -3.62 0.40 -5.88
N VAL A 140 -2.34 0.72 -5.76
CA VAL A 140 -1.66 0.83 -4.46
C VAL A 140 -2.14 2.10 -3.77
N THR A 141 -2.87 1.94 -2.67
CA THR A 141 -3.45 3.05 -1.89
C THR A 141 -2.56 3.49 -0.74
N TYR A 142 -1.80 2.56 -0.15
CA TYR A 142 -0.87 2.85 0.95
C TYR A 142 0.39 1.99 0.87
N VAL A 143 1.47 2.54 1.42
CA VAL A 143 2.75 1.85 1.61
C VAL A 143 3.09 1.86 3.09
N ILE A 144 3.23 0.67 3.69
CA ILE A 144 3.63 0.50 5.10
C ILE A 144 5.09 0.09 5.16
N LYS A 145 5.87 0.91 5.86
CA LYS A 145 7.30 0.71 6.11
C LYS A 145 7.53 0.12 7.49
N GLY A 146 8.11 -1.07 7.54
CA GLY A 146 8.58 -1.66 8.79
C GLY A 146 9.94 -1.09 9.18
N VAL A 147 10.10 -0.73 10.45
CA VAL A 147 11.38 -0.20 11.00
C VAL A 147 11.95 -1.07 12.11
N LEU A 148 11.40 -2.28 12.30
CA LEU A 148 11.94 -3.23 13.26
C LEU A 148 13.33 -3.69 12.80
N PRO A 149 14.31 -3.78 13.73
CA PRO A 149 15.65 -4.25 13.43
C PRO A 149 15.68 -5.71 12.98
#